data_AF-A0A1A6C590-F1
#
_entry.id   AF-A0A1A6C590-F1
#
_cell.length_a   1.000
_cell.length_b   1.000
_cell.length_c   1.000
_cell.angle_alpha   90.00
_cell.angle_beta   90.00
_cell.angle_gamma   90.00
#
_symmetry.space_group_name_H-M   'P 1'
#
loop_
_entity.id
_entity.type
_entity.pdbx_description
1 polymer ?
#
loop_
_entity_poly.entity_id
_entity_poly.type
_entity_poly.pdbx_seq_one_letter_code
_entity_poly.pdbx_strand_id
1 'polypeptide(L)'
;MSKLPDQHEQIIQTHAALIVNVVRAAQNPALRPPLEDVLRVSVENGWGDLVRVIRKILDGSRDLGLLAGLDEEDGVIAEAILRGLQNPTTLPDPNVKPDPILAAPGLAAMIHACRRGDVQALQLLSGMAEQMTRVGGDMGRMGGIIRRLVDGERDPEMLSKGMTAQGESLLLAVLDELGKLDAH
;
A
#
# COMPACT_ATOMS: atom_id res chain seq x y z
N MET A 1 19.81 -1.89 7.34
CA MET A 1 19.00 -2.98 6.78
C MET A 1 17.54 -2.55 6.89
N SER A 2 17.01 -1.94 5.85
CA SER A 2 15.62 -1.49 5.80
C SER A 2 14.76 -2.74 5.55
N LYS A 3 14.11 -3.26 6.59
CA LYS A 3 13.12 -4.32 6.40
C LYS A 3 11.97 -3.71 5.62
N LEU A 4 11.74 -4.17 4.40
CA LEU A 4 10.47 -3.93 3.72
C LEU A 4 9.35 -4.31 4.70
N PRO A 5 8.22 -3.57 4.75
CA PRO A 5 7.09 -3.99 5.57
C PRO A 5 6.74 -5.42 5.19
N ASP A 6 6.67 -6.29 6.20
CA ASP A 6 6.37 -7.70 6.02
C ASP A 6 5.06 -7.80 5.21
N GLN A 7 4.93 -8.80 4.34
CA GLN A 7 3.75 -8.99 3.48
C GLN A 7 2.42 -8.82 4.24
N HIS A 8 2.40 -9.26 5.50
CA HIS A 8 1.28 -9.08 6.42
C HIS A 8 0.94 -7.61 6.71
N GLU A 9 1.93 -6.75 6.97
CA GLU A 9 1.71 -5.32 7.23
C GLU A 9 1.13 -4.62 6.01
N GLN A 10 1.56 -5.01 4.80
CA GLN A 10 1.00 -4.46 3.55
C GLN A 10 -0.46 -4.85 3.36
N ILE A 11 -0.81 -6.11 3.64
CA ILE A 11 -2.20 -6.59 3.60
C ILE A 11 -3.04 -5.81 4.62
N ILE A 12 -2.59 -5.71 5.87
CA ILE A 12 -3.29 -4.98 6.93
C ILE A 12 -3.52 -3.53 6.53
N GLN A 13 -2.50 -2.86 5.99
CA GLN A 13 -2.62 -1.46 5.61
C GLN A 13 -3.54 -1.25 4.40
N THR A 14 -3.47 -2.15 3.41
CA THR A 14 -4.34 -2.12 2.22
C THR A 14 -5.81 -2.25 2.61
N HIS A 15 -6.11 -3.09 3.60
CA HIS A 15 -7.47 -3.36 4.08
C HIS A 15 -7.82 -2.63 5.38
N ALA A 16 -7.03 -1.62 5.77
CA ALA A 16 -7.17 -0.92 7.04
C ALA A 16 -8.58 -0.33 7.24
N ALA A 17 -9.17 0.23 6.18
CA ALA A 17 -10.52 0.78 6.22
C ALA A 17 -11.59 -0.28 6.57
N LEU A 18 -11.48 -1.47 5.97
CA LEU A 18 -12.39 -2.59 6.26
C LEU A 18 -12.21 -3.06 7.71
N ILE A 19 -10.97 -3.30 8.13
CA ILE A 19 -10.62 -3.76 9.48
C ILE A 19 -11.22 -2.82 10.54
N VAL A 20 -10.96 -1.52 10.42
CA VAL A 20 -11.46 -0.51 11.36
C VAL A 20 -12.99 -0.44 11.37
N ASN A 21 -13.63 -0.51 10.20
CA ASN A 21 -15.10 -0.46 10.11
C ASN A 21 -15.75 -1.67 10.77
N VAL A 22 -15.18 -2.87 10.61
CA VAL A 22 -15.68 -4.09 11.27
C VAL A 22 -15.55 -3.97 12.79
N VAL A 23 -14.39 -3.55 13.30
CA VAL A 23 -14.19 -3.39 14.75
C VAL A 23 -15.14 -2.36 15.34
N ARG A 24 -15.36 -1.23 14.65
CA ARG A 24 -16.33 -0.21 15.06
C ARG A 24 -17.77 -0.74 15.05
N ALA A 25 -18.17 -1.50 14.03
CA ALA A 25 -19.52 -2.07 13.94
C ALA A 25 -19.79 -3.20 14.94
N ALA A 26 -18.74 -3.91 15.37
CA ALA A 26 -18.84 -4.87 16.45
C ALA A 26 -19.11 -4.19 17.81
N GLN A 27 -18.54 -2.99 18.03
CA GLN A 27 -18.74 -2.20 19.25
C GLN A 27 -19.99 -1.31 19.21
N ASN A 28 -20.41 -0.89 18.00
CA ASN A 28 -21.58 -0.03 17.79
C ASN A 28 -22.52 -0.64 16.72
N PRO A 29 -23.63 -1.27 17.15
CA PRO A 29 -24.61 -1.88 16.25
C PRO A 29 -25.20 -0.93 15.20
N ALA A 30 -25.24 0.39 15.46
CA ALA A 30 -25.75 1.36 14.51
C ALA A 30 -24.91 1.48 13.23
N LEU A 31 -23.66 1.01 13.26
CA LEU A 31 -22.76 1.01 12.10
C LEU A 31 -22.85 -0.28 11.27
N ARG A 32 -23.67 -1.26 11.69
CA ARG A 32 -23.85 -2.53 10.96
C ARG A 32 -24.54 -2.38 9.61
N PRO A 33 -25.65 -1.61 9.46
CA PRO A 33 -26.32 -1.48 8.17
C PRO A 33 -25.41 -0.99 7.02
N PRO A 34 -24.62 0.10 7.17
CA PRO A 34 -23.74 0.52 6.08
C PRO A 34 -22.56 -0.45 5.85
N LEU A 35 -22.11 -1.17 6.89
CA LEU A 35 -21.09 -2.22 6.72
C LEU A 35 -21.63 -3.40 5.91
N GLU A 36 -22.89 -3.78 6.11
CA GLU A 36 -23.50 -4.92 5.41
C GLU A 36 -23.59 -4.68 3.90
N ASP A 37 -23.80 -3.45 3.46
CA ASP A 37 -23.76 -3.10 2.04
C ASP A 37 -22.35 -3.32 1.44
N VAL A 38 -21.31 -2.96 2.18
CA VAL A 38 -19.91 -3.22 1.78
C VAL A 38 -19.65 -4.72 1.73
N LEU A 39 -20.04 -5.46 2.76
CA LEU A 39 -19.84 -6.92 2.83
C LEU A 39 -20.57 -7.64 1.69
N ARG A 40 -21.77 -7.20 1.31
CA ARG A 40 -22.50 -7.76 0.16
C ARG A 40 -21.70 -7.64 -1.13
N VAL A 41 -21.14 -6.45 -1.40
CA VAL A 41 -20.29 -6.22 -2.58
C VAL A 41 -18.99 -7.04 -2.50
N SER A 42 -18.40 -7.19 -1.31
CA SER A 42 -17.20 -8.02 -1.12
C SER A 42 -17.46 -9.49 -1.49
N VAL A 43 -18.63 -10.05 -1.16
CA VAL A 43 -19.01 -11.42 -1.58
C VAL A 43 -19.02 -11.56 -3.09
N GLU A 44 -19.60 -10.58 -3.80
CA GLU A 44 -19.66 -10.59 -5.27
C GLU A 44 -18.27 -10.54 -5.92
N ASN A 45 -17.29 -9.96 -5.22
CA ASN A 45 -15.90 -9.86 -5.64
C ASN A 45 -15.02 -11.04 -5.17
N GLY A 46 -15.61 -12.12 -4.66
CA GLY A 46 -14.90 -13.35 -4.29
C GLY A 46 -14.49 -13.45 -2.81
N TRP A 47 -14.78 -12.47 -1.97
CA TRP A 47 -14.41 -12.45 -0.54
C TRP A 47 -15.41 -13.19 0.36
N GLY A 48 -16.06 -14.22 -0.17
CA GLY A 48 -17.20 -14.88 0.49
C GLY A 48 -16.84 -15.54 1.82
N ASP A 49 -15.66 -16.15 1.91
CA ASP A 49 -15.19 -16.86 3.10
C ASP A 49 -14.80 -15.88 4.21
N LEU A 50 -14.05 -14.82 3.90
CA LEU A 50 -13.80 -13.70 4.80
C LEU A 50 -15.08 -13.07 5.34
N VAL A 51 -16.05 -12.75 4.47
CA VAL A 51 -17.32 -12.14 4.88
C VAL A 51 -18.09 -13.05 5.84
N ARG A 52 -18.06 -14.37 5.62
CA ARG A 52 -18.67 -15.35 6.53
C ARG A 52 -18.04 -15.29 7.93
N VAL A 53 -16.71 -15.15 8.00
CA VAL A 53 -15.97 -15.00 9.26
C VAL A 53 -16.28 -13.65 9.92
N ILE A 54 -16.26 -12.55 9.17
CA ILE A 54 -16.60 -11.21 9.66
C ILE A 54 -18.00 -11.19 10.28
N ARG A 55 -19.01 -11.79 9.63
CA ARG A 55 -20.37 -11.88 10.20
C ARG A 55 -20.39 -12.62 11.53
N LYS A 56 -19.71 -13.76 11.64
CA LYS A 56 -19.57 -14.49 12.92
C LYS A 56 -18.88 -13.65 14.00
N ILE A 57 -17.89 -12.83 13.64
CA ILE A 57 -17.24 -11.88 14.54
C ILE A 57 -18.22 -10.78 14.96
N LEU A 58 -18.99 -10.20 14.03
CA LEU A 58 -20.03 -9.22 14.37
C LEU A 58 -21.09 -9.81 15.30
N ASP A 59 -21.41 -11.09 15.17
CA ASP A 59 -22.33 -11.82 16.05
C ASP A 59 -21.73 -12.20 17.42
N GLY A 60 -20.45 -11.89 17.65
CA GLY A 60 -19.79 -12.04 18.95
C GLY A 60 -18.81 -13.21 19.06
N SER A 61 -18.62 -14.00 18.00
CA SER A 61 -17.63 -15.09 18.03
C SER A 61 -16.20 -14.54 18.00
N ARG A 62 -15.32 -15.09 18.85
CA ARG A 62 -13.90 -14.69 18.97
C ARG A 62 -12.94 -15.87 18.84
N ASP A 63 -13.44 -16.99 18.35
CA ASP A 63 -12.66 -18.22 18.22
C ASP A 63 -11.64 -18.11 17.07
N LEU A 64 -10.40 -18.51 17.33
CA LEU A 64 -9.36 -18.61 16.30
C LEU A 64 -9.65 -19.74 15.30
N GLY A 65 -10.47 -20.72 15.67
CA GLY A 65 -10.99 -21.73 14.75
C GLY A 65 -11.79 -21.13 13.58
N LEU A 66 -12.23 -19.88 13.68
CA LEU A 66 -12.84 -19.14 12.56
C LEU A 66 -11.88 -18.90 11.39
N LEU A 67 -10.57 -18.86 11.65
CA LEU A 67 -9.54 -18.63 10.64
C LEU A 67 -9.24 -19.88 9.81
N ALA A 68 -9.74 -21.05 10.24
CA ALA A 68 -9.52 -22.30 9.54
C ALA A 68 -10.21 -22.30 8.17
N GLY A 69 -9.42 -22.49 7.11
CA GLY A 69 -9.90 -22.53 5.72
C GLY A 69 -9.93 -21.18 5.01
N LEU A 70 -9.48 -20.10 5.66
CA LEU A 70 -9.15 -18.84 4.99
C LEU A 70 -7.83 -18.97 4.23
N ASP A 71 -7.69 -18.21 3.14
CA ASP A 71 -6.39 -18.01 2.51
C ASP A 71 -5.52 -17.08 3.37
N GLU A 72 -4.28 -16.85 2.93
CA GLU A 72 -3.30 -16.04 3.67
C GLU A 72 -3.79 -14.60 3.86
N GLU A 73 -4.38 -14.00 2.84
CA GLU A 73 -4.85 -12.62 2.87
C GLU A 73 -6.05 -12.47 3.81
N ASP A 74 -7.06 -13.31 3.65
CA ASP A 74 -8.25 -13.38 4.48
C ASP A 74 -7.89 -13.65 5.96
N GLY A 75 -6.95 -14.56 6.19
CA GLY A 75 -6.46 -14.92 7.51
C GLY A 75 -5.84 -13.72 8.24
N VAL A 76 -4.95 -12.98 7.55
CA VAL A 76 -4.31 -11.77 8.09
C VAL A 76 -5.34 -10.70 8.42
N ILE A 77 -6.34 -10.47 7.54
CA ILE A 77 -7.40 -9.48 7.79
C ILE A 77 -8.25 -9.87 9.00
N ALA A 78 -8.69 -11.13 9.07
CA ALA A 78 -9.53 -11.62 10.17
C ALA A 78 -8.80 -11.62 11.51
N GLU A 79 -7.50 -11.98 11.52
CA GLU A 79 -6.66 -11.87 12.71
C GLU A 79 -6.51 -10.41 13.17
N ALA A 80 -6.27 -9.47 12.26
CA ALA A 80 -6.15 -8.06 12.58
C ALA A 80 -7.45 -7.48 13.18
N ILE A 81 -8.62 -7.93 12.70
CA ILE A 81 -9.92 -7.58 13.29
C ILE A 81 -10.04 -8.10 14.72
N LEU A 82 -9.75 -9.39 14.95
CA LEU A 82 -9.81 -9.99 16.29
C LEU A 82 -8.84 -9.30 17.26
N ARG A 83 -7.63 -9.00 16.81
CA ARG A 83 -6.63 -8.26 17.58
C ARG A 83 -7.10 -6.86 17.92
N GLY A 84 -7.67 -6.13 16.96
CA GLY A 84 -8.25 -4.80 17.17
C GLY A 84 -9.45 -4.79 18.12
N LEU A 85 -10.23 -5.87 18.16
CA LEU A 85 -11.32 -6.05 19.13
C LEU A 85 -10.80 -6.28 20.55
N GLN A 86 -9.69 -7.01 20.70
CA GLN A 86 -9.04 -7.23 21.99
C GLN A 86 -8.32 -5.97 22.48
N ASN A 87 -7.64 -5.27 21.59
CA ASN A 87 -6.91 -4.05 21.89
C ASN A 87 -7.07 -3.02 20.76
N PRO A 88 -7.92 -1.99 20.93
CA PRO A 88 -8.13 -0.96 19.91
C PRO A 88 -6.87 -0.20 19.50
N THR A 89 -5.79 -0.20 20.30
CA THR A 89 -4.53 0.48 19.94
C THR A 89 -3.73 -0.25 18.87
N THR A 90 -4.11 -1.48 18.52
CA THR A 90 -3.47 -2.25 17.43
C THR A 90 -4.15 -2.05 16.09
N LEU A 91 -5.19 -1.23 16.00
CA LEU A 91 -5.88 -0.95 14.75
C LEU A 91 -4.97 -0.18 13.79
N PRO A 92 -4.95 -0.54 12.49
CA PRO A 92 -4.23 0.24 11.50
C PRO A 92 -4.90 1.59 11.32
N ASP A 93 -4.11 2.61 10.95
CA ASP A 93 -4.67 3.91 10.58
C ASP A 93 -5.05 3.87 9.08
N PRO A 94 -6.34 3.94 8.74
CA PRO A 94 -6.82 3.87 7.35
C PRO A 94 -6.41 5.09 6.52
N ASN A 95 -5.90 6.16 7.16
CA ASN A 95 -5.42 7.36 6.49
C ASN A 95 -3.92 7.36 6.26
N VAL A 96 -3.19 6.36 6.76
CA VAL A 96 -1.77 6.19 6.43
C VAL A 96 -1.69 5.86 4.95
N LYS A 97 -1.32 6.86 4.17
CA LYS A 97 -0.90 6.68 2.79
C LYS A 97 0.42 5.90 2.83
N PRO A 98 0.62 4.92 1.91
CA PRO A 98 1.90 4.23 1.80
C PRO A 98 3.02 5.26 1.80
N ASP A 99 4.01 5.11 2.68
CA ASP A 99 5.14 6.02 2.72
C ASP A 99 5.83 5.94 1.34
N PRO A 100 5.82 7.03 0.56
CA PRO A 100 6.41 7.01 -0.77
C PRO A 100 7.89 6.61 -0.73
N ILE A 101 8.60 6.89 0.37
CA ILE A 101 10.02 6.56 0.56
C ILE A 101 10.24 5.04 0.54
N LEU A 102 9.27 4.24 1.01
CA LEU A 102 9.37 2.77 0.95
C LEU A 102 9.36 2.23 -0.48
N ALA A 103 8.83 3.00 -1.44
CA ALA A 103 8.85 2.64 -2.86
C ALA A 103 10.17 3.01 -3.56
N ALA A 104 11.07 3.77 -2.90
CA ALA A 104 12.28 4.30 -3.53
C ALA A 104 13.22 3.21 -4.09
N PRO A 105 13.52 2.10 -3.38
CA PRO A 105 14.39 1.05 -3.93
C PRO A 105 13.82 0.38 -5.17
N GLY A 106 12.51 0.09 -5.17
CA GLY A 106 11.83 -0.52 -6.32
C GLY A 106 11.82 0.41 -7.53
N LEU A 107 11.54 1.70 -7.32
CA LEU A 107 11.57 2.70 -8.37
C LEU A 107 12.98 2.89 -8.94
N ALA A 108 14.00 2.94 -8.08
CA ALA A 108 15.41 3.03 -8.49
C ALA A 108 15.83 1.81 -9.32
N ALA A 109 15.47 0.60 -8.91
CA ALA A 109 15.75 -0.63 -9.65
C ALA A 109 15.11 -0.62 -11.05
N MET A 110 13.85 -0.17 -11.17
CA MET A 110 13.18 -0.04 -12.46
C MET A 110 13.84 1.00 -13.36
N ILE A 111 14.18 2.17 -12.84
CA ILE A 111 14.89 3.23 -13.59
C ILE A 111 16.25 2.71 -14.08
N HIS A 112 16.99 2.00 -13.22
CA HIS A 112 18.28 1.41 -13.58
C HIS A 112 18.15 0.32 -14.67
N ALA A 113 17.15 -0.56 -14.56
CA ALA A 113 16.85 -1.55 -15.60
C ALA A 113 16.51 -0.91 -16.95
N CYS A 114 15.68 0.15 -16.94
CA CYS A 114 15.37 0.92 -18.16
C CYS A 114 16.63 1.51 -18.80
N ARG A 115 17.53 2.06 -17.98
CA ARG A 115 18.81 2.61 -18.44
C ARG A 115 19.71 1.56 -19.10
N ARG A 116 19.64 0.30 -18.66
CA ARG A 116 20.35 -0.84 -19.28
C ARG A 116 19.63 -1.41 -20.51
N GLY A 117 18.50 -0.84 -20.92
CA GLY A 117 17.76 -1.23 -22.13
C GLY A 117 16.69 -2.30 -21.90
N ASP A 118 16.26 -2.54 -20.66
CA ASP A 118 15.14 -3.44 -20.37
C ASP A 118 13.82 -2.83 -20.88
N VAL A 119 13.31 -3.42 -21.96
CA VAL A 119 12.08 -2.97 -22.64
C VAL A 119 10.83 -3.21 -21.79
N GLN A 120 10.79 -4.29 -21.00
CA GLN A 120 9.65 -4.57 -20.12
C GLN A 120 9.62 -3.59 -18.95
N ALA A 121 10.78 -3.32 -18.34
CA ALA A 121 10.89 -2.30 -17.31
C ALA A 121 10.49 -0.92 -17.84
N LEU A 122 10.86 -0.58 -19.08
CA LEU A 122 10.50 0.68 -19.72
C LEU A 122 8.97 0.81 -19.88
N GLN A 123 8.29 -0.24 -20.34
CA GLN A 123 6.83 -0.23 -20.48
C GLN A 123 6.13 -0.04 -19.13
N LEU A 124 6.54 -0.77 -18.10
CA LEU A 124 5.99 -0.61 -16.75
C LEU A 124 6.24 0.81 -16.21
N LEU A 125 7.48 1.28 -16.29
CA LEU A 125 7.87 2.58 -15.78
C LEU A 125 7.15 3.73 -16.51
N SER A 126 6.93 3.62 -17.83
CA SER A 126 6.14 4.58 -18.60
C SER A 126 4.67 4.62 -18.15
N GLY A 127 4.04 3.46 -17.96
CA GLY A 127 2.67 3.39 -17.46
C GLY A 127 2.51 4.00 -16.06
N MET A 128 3.47 3.73 -15.18
CA MET A 128 3.53 4.33 -13.84
C MET A 128 3.72 5.85 -13.92
N ALA A 129 4.65 6.33 -14.75
CA ALA A 129 4.90 7.76 -14.93
C ALA A 129 3.64 8.51 -15.37
N GLU A 130 2.88 7.96 -16.32
CA GLU A 130 1.62 8.54 -16.77
C GLU A 130 0.57 8.60 -15.67
N GLN A 131 0.42 7.52 -14.89
CA GLN A 131 -0.50 7.49 -13.76
C GLN A 131 -0.10 8.53 -12.71
N MET A 132 1.19 8.62 -12.39
CA MET A 132 1.73 9.60 -11.46
C MET A 132 1.47 11.04 -11.92
N THR A 133 1.68 11.34 -13.21
CA THR A 133 1.34 12.65 -13.81
C THR A 133 -0.15 12.98 -13.67
N ARG A 134 -1.06 12.00 -13.85
CA ARG A 134 -2.51 12.22 -13.68
C ARG A 134 -2.90 12.51 -12.24
N VAL A 135 -2.23 11.89 -11.26
CA VAL A 135 -2.46 12.16 -9.83
C VAL A 135 -2.10 13.60 -9.46
N GLY A 136 -1.07 14.16 -10.10
CA GLY A 136 -0.61 15.53 -9.84
C GLY A 136 0.15 15.67 -8.52
N GLY A 137 0.38 16.91 -8.08
CA GLY A 137 1.19 17.20 -6.88
C GLY A 137 2.63 16.69 -7.00
N ASP A 138 3.18 16.17 -5.91
CA ASP A 138 4.55 15.62 -5.90
C ASP A 138 4.71 14.37 -6.76
N MET A 139 3.68 13.50 -6.79
CA MET A 139 3.68 12.33 -7.67
C MET A 139 3.71 12.75 -9.13
N GLY A 140 2.94 13.77 -9.52
CA GLY A 140 2.97 14.26 -10.90
C GLY A 140 4.31 14.83 -11.31
N ARG A 141 5.00 15.51 -10.39
CA ARG A 141 6.36 16.01 -10.61
C ARG A 141 7.36 14.87 -10.72
N MET A 142 7.27 13.86 -9.84
CA MET A 142 8.06 12.63 -9.94
C MET A 142 7.86 11.94 -11.29
N GLY A 143 6.61 11.79 -11.75
CA GLY A 143 6.29 11.26 -13.07
C GLY A 143 6.96 12.02 -14.22
N GLY A 144 6.97 13.36 -14.14
CA GLY A 144 7.59 14.23 -15.13
C GLY A 144 9.13 14.14 -15.20
N ILE A 145 9.81 13.72 -14.13
CA ILE A 145 11.27 13.60 -14.11
C ILE A 145 11.78 12.18 -14.39
N ILE A 146 10.90 11.16 -14.43
CA ILE A 146 11.28 9.76 -14.67
C ILE A 146 12.15 9.63 -15.93
N ARG A 147 11.80 10.31 -17.03
CA ARG A 147 12.58 10.24 -18.27
C ARG A 147 14.02 10.75 -18.07
N ARG A 148 14.17 11.86 -17.34
CA ARG A 148 15.48 12.45 -17.02
C ARG A 148 16.31 11.51 -16.14
N LEU A 149 15.67 10.85 -15.17
CA LEU A 149 16.32 9.84 -14.33
C LEU A 149 16.81 8.63 -15.16
N VAL A 150 16.02 8.16 -16.13
CA VAL A 150 16.44 7.09 -17.06
C VAL A 150 17.60 7.56 -17.95
N ASP A 151 17.54 8.80 -18.45
CA ASP A 151 18.59 9.40 -19.27
C ASP A 151 19.88 9.71 -18.48
N GLY A 152 19.87 9.55 -17.15
CA GLY A 152 21.06 9.62 -16.29
C GLY A 152 21.22 10.90 -15.48
N GLU A 153 20.22 11.78 -15.45
CA GLU A 153 20.21 12.97 -14.58
C GLU A 153 20.23 12.58 -13.10
N ARG A 154 21.08 13.24 -12.31
CA ARG A 154 21.23 12.96 -10.86
C ARG A 154 21.30 14.23 -10.00
N ASP A 155 21.13 15.42 -10.57
CA ASP A 155 21.13 16.67 -9.82
C ASP A 155 19.85 16.79 -8.95
N PRO A 156 19.96 16.70 -7.62
CA PRO A 156 18.79 16.74 -6.74
C PRO A 156 18.09 18.10 -6.77
N GLU A 157 18.82 19.21 -6.86
CA GLU A 157 18.23 20.56 -6.86
C GLU A 157 17.43 20.80 -8.14
N MET A 158 17.94 20.33 -9.27
CA MET A 158 17.27 20.47 -10.55
C MET A 158 16.05 19.55 -10.68
N LEU A 159 16.11 18.36 -10.06
CA LEU A 159 15.06 17.35 -10.11
C LEU A 159 13.94 17.61 -9.08
N SER A 160 14.25 18.21 -7.93
CA SER A 160 13.29 18.48 -6.85
C SER A 160 12.42 19.71 -7.10
N LYS A 161 12.72 20.49 -8.16
CA LYS A 161 12.14 21.80 -8.40
C LYS A 161 10.60 21.79 -8.35
N GLY A 162 10.07 22.49 -7.34
CA GLY A 162 8.64 22.69 -7.11
C GLY A 162 7.93 21.55 -6.40
N MET A 163 8.66 20.49 -6.00
CA MET A 163 8.13 19.49 -5.08
C MET A 163 7.98 20.07 -3.67
N THR A 164 7.10 19.49 -2.87
CA THR A 164 7.08 19.72 -1.43
C THR A 164 8.18 18.90 -0.75
N ALA A 165 8.47 19.20 0.53
CA ALA A 165 9.47 18.45 1.32
C ALA A 165 9.27 16.92 1.28
N GLN A 166 8.01 16.45 1.18
CA GLN A 166 7.73 15.01 1.06
C GLN A 166 8.17 14.46 -0.31
N GLY A 167 7.89 15.17 -1.40
CA GLY A 167 8.35 14.82 -2.73
C GLY A 167 9.87 14.88 -2.86
N GLU A 168 10.51 15.88 -2.26
CA GLU A 168 11.97 16.00 -2.23
C GLU A 168 12.60 14.82 -1.49
N SER A 169 12.06 14.44 -0.33
CA SER A 169 12.58 13.30 0.43
C SER A 169 12.48 11.98 -0.34
N LEU A 170 11.40 11.79 -1.10
CA LEU A 170 11.27 10.63 -1.98
C LEU A 170 12.33 10.64 -3.08
N LEU A 171 12.47 11.77 -3.78
CA LEU A 171 13.45 11.91 -4.85
C LEU A 171 14.87 11.63 -4.34
N LEU A 172 15.24 12.19 -3.20
CA LEU A 172 16.54 11.95 -2.58
C LEU A 172 16.76 10.48 -2.24
N ALA A 173 15.74 9.79 -1.71
CA ALA A 173 15.82 8.35 -1.45
C ALA A 173 16.01 7.54 -2.74
N VAL A 174 15.32 7.91 -3.83
CA VAL A 174 15.49 7.26 -5.15
C VAL A 174 16.90 7.50 -5.71
N LEU A 175 17.42 8.72 -5.60
CA LEU A 175 18.77 9.07 -6.06
C LEU A 175 19.86 8.33 -5.27
N ASP A 176 19.69 8.18 -3.96
CA ASP A 176 20.60 7.39 -3.11
C ASP A 176 20.62 5.92 -3.53
N GLU A 177 19.46 5.31 -3.74
CA GLU A 177 19.35 3.92 -4.22
C GLU A 177 19.92 3.75 -5.63
N LEU A 178 19.69 4.71 -6.54
CA LEU A 178 20.31 4.72 -7.87
C LEU A 178 21.84 4.80 -7.79
N GLY A 179 22.38 5.60 -6.86
CA GLY A 179 23.83 5.69 -6.63
C GLY A 179 24.44 4.36 -6.19
N LYS A 180 23.73 3.59 -5.35
CA LYS A 180 24.16 2.24 -4.95
C LYS A 180 24.18 1.27 -6.13
N LEU A 181 23.13 1.30 -6.96
CA LEU A 181 23.00 0.44 -8.14
C LEU A 181 24.00 0.79 -9.25
N ASP A 182 24.30 2.07 -9.46
CA ASP A 182 25.27 2.52 -10.48
C ASP A 182 26.74 2.22 -10.05
N ALA A 183 26.98 1.98 -8.75
CA ALA A 183 28.29 1.58 -8.23
C ALA A 183 28.62 0.08 -8.40
N HIS A 184 27.69 -0.73 -8.92
CA HIS A 184 27.80 -2.18 -9.11
C HIS A 184 27.63 -2.59 -10.59
#